data_AF-A0A7S2YSP7-F1
#
_entry.id   AF-A0A7S2YSP7-F1
#
_cell.length_a   1.000
_cell.length_b   1.000
_cell.length_c   1.000
_cell.angle_alpha   90.00
_cell.angle_beta   90.00
_cell.angle_gamma   90.00
#
_symmetry.space_group_name_H-M   'P 1'
#
loop_
_entity.id
_entity.type
_entity.pdbx_description
1 polymer ?
#
loop_
_entity_poly.entity_id
_entity_poly.type
_entity_poly.pdbx_seq_one_letter_code
_entity_poly.pdbx_strand_id
1 'polypeptide(L)'
;DGRANPTDATLALAKGARNYGVKIVEQCPVAGVTKDTKDQVVGGPPTVSGVILEDGSVIQANKVVNCAGMWARQFGQLCGVNNLPNQAAEHYYMITEPLPAGSEVKMSWPVIEDSSKCVYIRPEGD
;
A
#
# COMPACT_ATOMS: atom_id res chain seq x y z
N ASP A 1 2.58 -0.64 -20.68
CA ASP A 1 3.60 -0.34 -19.66
C ASP A 1 4.17 1.04 -19.78
N GLY A 2 4.93 1.44 -18.77
CA GLY A 2 5.52 2.76 -18.67
C GLY A 2 6.08 3.00 -17.28
N ARG A 3 6.24 4.27 -16.92
CA ARG A 3 6.64 4.70 -15.58
C ARG A 3 5.53 5.52 -14.96
N ALA A 4 5.31 5.34 -13.67
CA ALA A 4 4.48 6.21 -12.86
C ALA A 4 5.33 6.70 -11.70
N ASN A 5 5.25 8.00 -11.39
CA ASN A 5 5.74 8.49 -10.12
C ASN A 5 4.73 8.05 -9.04
N PRO A 6 5.10 7.15 -8.12
CA PRO A 6 4.17 6.61 -7.14
C PRO A 6 3.63 7.69 -6.19
N THR A 7 4.44 8.72 -5.90
CA THR A 7 4.03 9.85 -5.07
C THR A 7 2.95 10.67 -5.77
N ASP A 8 3.18 11.06 -7.02
CA ASP A 8 2.22 11.88 -7.76
C ASP A 8 0.91 11.14 -8.02
N ALA A 9 1.00 9.85 -8.36
CA ALA A 9 -0.16 8.99 -8.53
C ALA A 9 -0.98 8.89 -7.24
N THR A 10 -0.32 8.70 -6.09
CA THR A 10 -0.98 8.65 -4.78
C THR A 10 -1.68 9.96 -4.45
N LEU A 11 -0.99 11.10 -4.64
CA LEU A 11 -1.55 12.42 -4.35
C LEU A 11 -2.71 12.77 -5.30
N ALA A 12 -2.63 12.39 -6.57
CA ALA A 12 -3.71 12.57 -7.54
C ALA A 12 -4.95 11.77 -7.14
N LEU A 13 -4.79 10.50 -6.75
CA LEU A 13 -5.89 9.66 -6.27
C LEU A 13 -6.48 10.20 -4.96
N ALA A 14 -5.64 10.63 -4.01
CA ALA A 14 -6.09 11.23 -2.75
C ALA A 14 -6.91 12.51 -2.97
N LYS A 15 -6.47 13.37 -3.90
CA LYS A 15 -7.23 14.57 -4.32
C LYS A 15 -8.57 14.18 -4.93
N GLY A 16 -8.57 13.21 -5.84
CA GLY A 16 -9.80 12.68 -6.44
C GLY A 16 -10.78 12.16 -5.39
N ALA A 17 -10.31 11.32 -4.46
CA ALA A 17 -11.13 10.77 -3.38
C ALA A 17 -11.75 11.87 -2.49
N ARG A 18 -10.96 12.89 -2.11
CA ARG A 18 -11.46 14.04 -1.35
C ARG A 18 -12.56 14.80 -2.11
N ASN A 19 -12.42 14.96 -3.43
CA ASN A 19 -13.46 15.59 -4.26
C ASN A 19 -14.78 14.79 -4.26
N TYR A 20 -14.72 13.47 -4.04
CA TYR A 20 -15.88 12.60 -3.85
C TYR A 20 -16.33 12.49 -2.37
N GLY A 21 -15.81 13.33 -1.48
CA GLY A 21 -16.22 13.40 -0.07
C GLY A 21 -15.51 12.42 0.86
N VAL A 22 -14.48 11.70 0.40
CA VAL A 22 -13.68 10.81 1.25
C VAL A 22 -12.86 11.62 2.25
N LYS A 23 -12.90 11.21 3.53
CA LYS A 23 -12.02 11.73 4.58
C LYS A 23 -10.73 10.93 4.60
N ILE A 24 -9.59 11.60 4.52
CA ILE A 24 -8.26 11.02 4.66
C ILE A 24 -7.66 11.59 5.94
N VAL A 25 -7.36 10.72 6.90
CA VAL A 25 -6.78 11.09 8.19
C VAL A 25 -5.42 10.42 8.30
N GLU A 26 -4.36 11.23 8.38
CA GLU A 26 -2.98 10.77 8.54
C GLU A 26 -2.56 10.87 10.01
N GLN A 27 -1.41 10.29 10.36
CA GLN A 27 -0.95 10.22 11.76
C GLN A 27 -2.01 9.58 12.69
N CYS A 28 -2.75 8.62 12.15
CA CYS A 28 -3.90 7.97 12.79
C CYS A 28 -3.69 6.44 12.76
N PRO A 29 -2.70 5.93 13.52
CA PRO A 29 -2.38 4.51 13.53
C PRO A 29 -3.52 3.68 14.12
N VAL A 30 -3.83 2.56 13.47
CA VAL A 30 -4.88 1.64 13.88
C VAL A 30 -4.28 0.49 14.69
N ALA A 31 -4.75 0.31 15.92
CA ALA A 31 -4.32 -0.72 16.85
C ALA A 31 -5.16 -2.01 16.81
N GLY A 32 -6.29 -2.00 16.10
CA GLY A 32 -7.12 -3.20 15.92
C GLY A 32 -8.49 -2.91 15.34
N VAL A 33 -9.38 -3.89 15.45
CA VAL A 33 -10.79 -3.79 14.99
C VAL A 33 -11.75 -4.05 16.14
N THR A 34 -12.89 -3.34 16.12
CA THR A 34 -14.04 -3.71 16.94
C THR A 34 -14.90 -4.72 16.20
N LYS A 35 -15.56 -5.60 16.94
CA LYS A 35 -16.40 -6.67 16.39
C LYS A 35 -17.76 -6.65 17.08
N ASP A 36 -18.82 -6.89 16.31
CA ASP A 36 -20.15 -7.15 16.85
C ASP A 36 -20.43 -8.66 16.83
N THR A 37 -21.10 -9.14 17.87
CA THR A 37 -21.53 -10.54 18.03
C THR A 37 -23.04 -10.71 17.79
N LYS A 38 -23.82 -9.63 17.68
CA LYS A 38 -25.28 -9.66 17.57
C LYS A 38 -25.81 -10.26 16.26
N ASP A 39 -25.13 -9.98 15.15
CA ASP A 39 -25.50 -10.47 13.82
C ASP A 39 -24.63 -11.66 13.37
N GLN A 40 -24.12 -12.45 14.31
CA GLN A 40 -23.34 -13.63 13.95
C GLN A 40 -24.24 -14.68 13.29
N VAL A 41 -23.90 -15.00 12.04
CA VAL A 41 -24.31 -16.26 11.43
C VAL A 41 -23.75 -17.38 12.31
N VAL A 42 -24.59 -18.34 12.72
CA VAL A 42 -24.15 -19.48 13.56
C VAL A 42 -23.01 -20.20 12.85
N GLY A 43 -21.82 -20.21 13.47
CA GLY A 43 -20.59 -20.80 12.90
C GLY A 43 -19.79 -19.90 11.95
N GLY A 44 -20.22 -18.65 11.72
CA GLY A 44 -19.51 -17.66 10.94
C GLY A 44 -18.51 -16.82 11.76
N PRO A 45 -17.55 -16.15 11.11
CA PRO A 45 -16.64 -15.25 11.80
C PRO A 45 -17.39 -14.00 12.32
N PRO A 46 -16.92 -13.39 13.43
CA PRO A 46 -17.51 -12.16 13.94
C PRO A 46 -17.46 -11.02 12.92
N THR A 47 -18.52 -10.22 12.85
CA THR A 47 -18.63 -9.08 11.95
C THR A 47 -17.85 -7.89 12.50
N VAL A 48 -17.07 -7.22 11.66
CA VAL A 48 -16.37 -5.98 12.04
C VAL A 48 -17.36 -4.84 12.24
N SER A 49 -17.16 -4.03 13.27
CA SER A 49 -17.98 -2.84 13.55
C SER A 49 -17.20 -1.53 13.51
N GLY A 50 -15.88 -1.60 13.31
CA GLY A 50 -15.02 -0.42 13.30
C GLY A 50 -13.55 -0.74 13.55
N VAL A 51 -12.77 0.31 13.78
CA VAL A 51 -11.35 0.26 14.09
C VAL A 51 -11.05 0.96 15.41
N ILE A 52 -10.09 0.42 16.15
CA ILE A 52 -9.56 1.00 17.38
C ILE A 52 -8.25 1.70 17.03
N LEU A 53 -8.12 2.97 17.39
CA LEU A 53 -6.90 3.75 17.19
C LEU A 53 -5.93 3.56 18.35
N GLU A 54 -4.66 3.91 18.15
CA GLU A 54 -3.62 3.73 19.17
C GLU A 54 -3.88 4.56 20.45
N ASP A 55 -4.60 5.68 20.34
CA ASP A 55 -5.03 6.50 21.48
C ASP A 55 -6.26 5.93 22.23
N GLY A 56 -6.77 4.78 21.80
CA GLY A 56 -7.94 4.11 22.36
C GLY A 56 -9.29 4.60 21.83
N SER A 57 -9.32 5.62 20.97
CA SER A 57 -10.55 6.06 20.32
C SER A 57 -11.02 5.08 19.24
N VAL A 58 -12.30 5.16 18.86
CA VAL A 58 -12.92 4.20 17.94
C VAL A 58 -13.60 4.92 16.78
N ILE A 59 -13.31 4.47 15.56
CA ILE A 59 -14.03 4.86 14.35
C ILE A 59 -14.96 3.71 13.96
N GLN A 60 -16.27 3.95 14.01
CA GLN A 60 -17.28 2.97 13.61
C GLN A 60 -17.29 2.82 12.08
N ALA A 61 -17.35 1.57 11.62
CA ALA A 61 -17.43 1.25 10.20
C ALA A 61 -18.08 -0.11 9.97
N ASN A 62 -19.02 -0.18 9.01
CA ASN A 62 -19.69 -1.43 8.64
C ASN A 62 -18.75 -2.41 7.90
N LYS A 63 -17.65 -1.88 7.34
CA LYS A 63 -16.62 -2.64 6.62
C LYS A 63 -15.27 -2.00 6.87
N VAL A 64 -14.25 -2.83 7.02
CA VAL A 64 -12.85 -2.42 7.13
C VAL A 64 -12.06 -3.16 6.06
N VAL A 65 -11.25 -2.43 5.30
CA VAL A 65 -10.38 -2.99 4.25
C VAL A 65 -8.93 -2.82 4.68
N ASN A 66 -8.19 -3.91 4.75
CA ASN A 66 -6.77 -3.89 5.10
C ASN A 66 -5.92 -3.57 3.86
N CYS A 67 -5.40 -2.34 3.79
CA CYS A 67 -4.47 -1.88 2.77
C CYS A 67 -3.09 -1.51 3.36
N ALA A 68 -2.67 -2.16 4.46
CA ALA A 68 -1.51 -1.76 5.25
C ALA A 68 -0.15 -2.24 4.69
N GLY A 69 -0.04 -2.54 3.39
CA GLY A 69 1.23 -2.93 2.75
C GLY A 69 1.97 -4.05 3.48
N MET A 70 3.24 -3.83 3.83
CA MET A 70 4.06 -4.82 4.55
C MET A 70 3.59 -5.12 5.97
N TRP A 71 2.75 -4.26 6.57
CA TRP A 71 2.15 -4.47 7.89
C TRP A 71 0.84 -5.26 7.83
N ALA A 72 0.34 -5.62 6.65
CA ALA A 72 -0.97 -6.26 6.50
C ALA A 72 -1.08 -7.55 7.31
N ARG A 73 0.01 -8.34 7.43
CA ARG A 73 0.03 -9.59 8.21
C ARG A 73 -0.11 -9.33 9.71
N GLN A 74 0.69 -8.41 10.25
CA GLN A 74 0.68 -8.01 11.66
C GLN A 74 -0.68 -7.42 12.03
N PHE A 75 -1.24 -6.57 11.17
CA PHE A 75 -2.59 -6.04 11.37
C PHE A 75 -3.66 -7.14 11.33
N GLY A 76 -3.53 -8.11 10.40
CA GLY A 76 -4.43 -9.26 10.35
C GLY A 76 -4.44 -10.09 11.64
N GLN A 77 -3.28 -10.29 12.27
CA GLN A 77 -3.18 -10.99 13.55
C GLN A 77 -3.95 -10.27 14.67
N LEU A 78 -3.90 -8.94 14.73
CA LEU A 78 -4.72 -8.12 15.65
C LEU A 78 -6.22 -8.32 15.42
N CYS A 79 -6.60 -8.71 14.21
CA CYS A 79 -7.98 -8.97 13.81
C CYS A 79 -8.38 -10.45 13.94
N GLY A 80 -7.48 -11.34 14.37
CA GLY A 80 -7.71 -12.80 14.44
C GLY A 80 -7.52 -13.54 13.11
N VAL A 81 -6.94 -12.87 12.09
CA VAL A 81 -6.57 -13.48 10.81
C VAL A 81 -5.08 -13.85 10.85
N ASN A 82 -4.79 -15.05 11.35
CA ASN A 82 -3.41 -15.46 11.66
C ASN A 82 -2.60 -15.91 10.44
N ASN A 83 -3.27 -16.27 9.34
CA ASN A 83 -2.64 -16.92 8.17
C ASN A 83 -2.62 -16.02 6.93
N LEU A 84 -2.35 -14.71 7.08
CA LEU A 84 -2.13 -13.84 5.93
C LEU A 84 -0.74 -14.11 5.31
N PRO A 85 -0.66 -14.61 4.06
CA PRO A 85 0.61 -14.97 3.42
C PRO A 85 1.30 -13.72 2.84
N ASN A 86 1.69 -12.79 3.71
CA ASN A 86 2.42 -11.58 3.35
C ASN A 86 3.75 -11.54 4.10
N GLN A 87 4.85 -11.44 3.35
CA GLN A 87 6.21 -11.41 3.88
C GLN A 87 6.97 -10.26 3.22
N ALA A 88 7.56 -9.39 4.04
CA ALA A 88 8.43 -8.34 3.53
C ALA A 88 9.69 -8.96 2.94
N ALA A 89 10.09 -8.46 1.77
CA ALA A 89 11.31 -8.81 1.08
C ALA A 89 12.07 -7.53 0.76
N GLU A 90 13.40 -7.61 0.82
CA GLU A 90 14.26 -6.52 0.39
C GLU A 90 14.34 -6.49 -1.13
N HIS A 91 14.28 -5.28 -1.68
CA HIS A 91 14.45 -5.03 -3.11
C HIS A 91 15.31 -3.79 -3.28
N TYR A 92 16.33 -3.90 -4.13
CA TYR A 92 17.35 -2.87 -4.30
C TYR A 92 17.26 -2.27 -5.70
N TYR A 93 17.55 -0.98 -5.78
CA TYR A 93 17.82 -0.29 -7.02
C TYR A 93 19.06 0.58 -6.86
N MET A 94 19.73 0.84 -7.97
CA MET A 94 20.88 1.75 -8.05
C MET A 94 20.53 2.85 -9.05
N ILE A 95 20.89 4.08 -8.70
CA ILE A 95 20.88 5.21 -9.62
C ILE A 95 22.33 5.50 -9.97
N THR A 96 22.66 5.53 -11.26
CA THR A 96 24.01 5.86 -11.73
C THR A 96 24.26 7.35 -11.61
N GLU A 97 25.52 7.76 -11.73
CA GLU A 97 25.83 9.15 -12.07
C GLU A 97 25.23 9.52 -13.44
N PRO A 98 25.07 10.83 -13.75
CA PRO A 98 24.65 11.27 -15.06
C PRO A 98 25.52 10.68 -16.17
N LEU A 99 24.88 10.21 -17.24
CA LEU A 99 25.60 9.65 -18.37
C LEU A 99 26.39 10.75 -19.08
N PRO A 100 27.53 10.40 -19.74
CA PRO A 100 28.32 11.37 -20.49
C PRO A 100 27.50 12.12 -21.54
N ALA A 101 27.87 13.38 -21.78
CA ALA A 101 27.29 14.16 -22.87
C ALA A 101 27.44 13.43 -24.20
N GLY A 102 26.34 13.25 -24.94
CA GLY A 102 26.30 12.47 -26.19
C GLY A 102 25.91 11.00 -26.04
N SER A 103 25.57 10.54 -24.83
CA SER A 103 24.96 9.22 -24.62
C SER A 103 23.74 9.00 -25.51
N GLU A 104 23.59 7.78 -26.04
CA GLU A 104 22.43 7.38 -26.85
C GLU A 104 21.18 7.08 -26.01
N VAL A 105 21.36 6.92 -24.68
CA VAL A 105 20.27 6.64 -23.74
C VAL A 105 19.41 7.89 -23.60
N LYS A 106 18.15 7.80 -24.02
CA LYS A 106 17.18 8.91 -23.96
C LYS A 106 16.13 8.64 -22.89
N MET A 107 15.58 9.68 -22.28
CA MET A 107 14.45 9.55 -21.32
C MET A 107 13.19 8.92 -21.93
N SER A 108 13.09 8.87 -23.26
CA SER A 108 12.01 8.18 -23.99
C SER A 108 12.25 6.70 -24.20
N TRP A 109 13.41 6.15 -23.81
CA TRP A 109 13.67 4.72 -23.91
C TRP A 109 12.68 3.92 -23.05
N PRO A 110 12.30 2.71 -23.48
CA PRO A 110 11.44 1.85 -22.70
C PRO A 110 12.13 1.38 -21.42
N VAL A 111 11.33 0.85 -20.48
CA VAL A 111 11.86 0.01 -19.41
C VAL A 111 12.34 -1.29 -20.05
N ILE A 112 13.59 -1.67 -19.77
CA ILE A 112 14.20 -2.91 -20.22
C ILE A 112 14.13 -3.90 -19.06
N GLU A 113 13.72 -5.13 -19.34
CA GLU A 113 13.76 -6.23 -18.38
C GLU A 113 14.64 -7.35 -18.93
N ASP A 114 15.63 -7.77 -18.15
CA ASP A 114 16.43 -8.96 -18.41
C ASP A 114 16.19 -9.97 -17.29
N SER A 115 15.20 -10.84 -17.51
CA SER A 115 14.82 -11.89 -16.57
C SER A 115 15.94 -12.93 -16.37
N SER A 116 16.90 -13.06 -17.30
CA SER A 116 18.06 -13.96 -17.13
C SER A 116 19.06 -13.46 -16.09
N LYS A 117 19.01 -12.16 -15.78
CA LYS A 117 19.82 -11.48 -14.76
C LYS A 117 19.00 -10.95 -13.60
N CYS A 118 17.68 -11.20 -13.58
CA CYS A 118 16.75 -10.70 -12.58
C CYS A 118 16.84 -9.17 -12.39
N VAL A 119 17.00 -8.43 -13.49
CA VAL A 119 17.18 -6.97 -13.46
C VAL A 119 16.20 -6.27 -14.39
N TYR A 120 15.74 -5.10 -13.98
CA TYR A 120 15.11 -4.14 -14.87
C TYR A 120 15.91 -2.84 -14.85
N ILE A 121 15.94 -2.15 -15.99
CA ILE A 121 16.73 -0.95 -16.22
C ILE A 121 15.81 0.08 -16.88
N ARG A 122 15.86 1.32 -16.40
CA ARG A 122 15.15 2.44 -17.04
C ARG A 122 15.95 3.73 -16.91
N PRO A 123 15.77 4.68 -17.85
CA PRO A 123 16.26 6.04 -17.67
C PRO A 123 15.65 6.70 -16.43
N GLU A 124 16.47 7.43 -15.69
CA GLU A 124 16.09 8.21 -14.50
C GLU A 124 16.91 9.51 -14.45
N GLY A 125 16.30 10.60 -14.01
CA GLY A 125 16.89 11.94 -14.03
C GLY A 125 16.43 12.79 -15.23
N ASP A 126 17.33 13.65 -15.69
CA ASP A 126 17.13 14.63 -16.76
C ASP A 126 17.77 14.18 -18.10
#